data_AF-A0A7K8NSP6-F1
#
_entry.id   AF-A0A7K8NSP6-F1
#
_cell.length_a   1.000
_cell.length_b   1.000
_cell.length_c   1.000
_cell.angle_alpha   90.00
_cell.angle_beta   90.00
_cell.angle_gamma   90.00
#
_symmetry.space_group_name_H-M   'P 1'
#
loop_
_entity.id
_entity.type
_entity.pdbx_description
1 polymer ?
#
loop_
_entity_poly.entity_id
_entity_poly.type
_entity_poly.pdbx_seq_one_letter_code
_entity_poly.pdbx_strand_id
1 'polypeptide(L)'
;VSPGTEQFTVNFTITNLPYSFSLINPNSAKFSATGRVLIALVSLMNSWVFFFFFWYYAYLNIINLPAQKSEDTGVDAVCTYKKDSAAPQFDRVSLYHEVSNKTNGITNLGIYSLDQESLYING
;
A
#
# COMPACT_ATOMS: atom_id res chain seq x y z
N VAL A 1 -3.76 29.79 -1.19
CA VAL A 1 -3.88 28.61 -2.07
C VAL A 1 -4.64 27.56 -1.27
N SER A 2 -5.76 27.04 -1.80
CA SER A 2 -6.51 25.97 -1.11
C SER A 2 -5.62 24.72 -1.02
N PRO A 3 -5.64 23.95 0.08
CA PRO A 3 -4.89 22.69 0.15
C PRO A 3 -5.37 21.77 -1.00
N GLY A 4 -4.42 21.33 -1.82
CA GLY A 4 -4.65 20.39 -2.91
C GLY A 4 -4.67 18.96 -2.38
N THR A 5 -5.50 18.11 -2.96
CA THR A 5 -5.45 16.66 -2.72
C THR A 5 -4.54 16.06 -3.80
N GLU A 6 -3.53 15.30 -3.38
CA GLU A 6 -2.63 14.55 -4.26
C GLU A 6 -2.78 13.05 -4.00
N GLN A 7 -2.35 12.23 -4.97
CA GLN A 7 -2.44 10.78 -4.90
C GLN A 7 -1.11 10.15 -5.32
N PHE A 8 -0.80 9.02 -4.72
CA PHE A 8 0.25 8.13 -5.17
C PHE A 8 -0.25 6.68 -5.10
N THR A 9 0.35 5.79 -5.86
CA THR A 9 0.04 4.36 -5.83
C THR A 9 1.25 3.57 -5.32
N VAL A 10 0.95 2.47 -4.64
CA VAL A 10 1.93 1.47 -4.20
C VAL A 10 1.41 0.12 -4.66
N ASN A 11 2.23 -0.58 -5.44
CA ASN A 11 1.92 -1.88 -6.01
C ASN A 11 2.93 -2.89 -5.47
N PHE A 12 2.49 -4.09 -5.08
CA PHE A 12 3.36 -5.21 -4.72
C PHE A 12 2.58 -6.52 -4.78
N THR A 13 3.28 -7.65 -4.76
CA THR A 13 2.70 -9.00 -4.78
C THR A 13 2.98 -9.72 -3.47
N ILE A 14 1.95 -10.34 -2.91
CA ILE A 14 2.02 -11.21 -1.74
C ILE A 14 2.07 -12.66 -2.21
N THR A 15 3.12 -13.38 -1.84
CA THR A 15 3.41 -14.74 -2.32
C THR A 15 2.86 -15.86 -1.43
N ASN A 16 2.44 -15.52 -0.21
CA ASN A 16 1.83 -16.48 0.72
C ASN A 16 0.35 -16.18 0.99
N LEU A 17 -0.32 -15.50 0.05
CA LEU A 17 -1.75 -15.24 0.09
C LEU A 17 -2.37 -15.69 -1.25
N PRO A 18 -2.93 -16.90 -1.31
CA PRO A 18 -3.60 -17.38 -2.50
C PRO A 18 -4.78 -16.51 -2.89
N TYR A 19 -4.78 -16.12 -4.17
CA TYR A 19 -5.91 -15.44 -4.78
C TYR A 19 -7.19 -16.27 -4.59
N SER A 20 -8.28 -15.60 -4.25
CA SER A 20 -9.58 -16.25 -4.06
C SER A 20 -10.71 -15.26 -4.31
N PHE A 21 -11.87 -15.74 -4.73
CA PHE A 21 -13.05 -14.87 -4.96
C PHE A 21 -13.46 -14.08 -3.69
N SER A 22 -13.14 -14.60 -2.51
CA SER A 22 -13.33 -13.90 -1.23
C SER A 22 -12.44 -12.66 -1.08
N LEU A 23 -11.31 -12.58 -1.78
CA LEU A 23 -10.45 -11.40 -1.81
C LEU A 23 -10.94 -10.33 -2.80
N ILE A 24 -11.87 -10.63 -3.70
CA ILE A 24 -12.45 -9.59 -4.58
C ILE A 24 -13.86 -9.15 -4.14
N ASN A 25 -14.44 -9.82 -3.14
CA ASN A 25 -15.76 -9.50 -2.62
C ASN A 25 -15.63 -8.55 -1.40
N PRO A 26 -16.04 -7.28 -1.51
CA PRO A 26 -15.96 -6.31 -0.41
C PRO A 26 -16.71 -6.74 0.86
N ASN A 27 -17.72 -7.59 0.71
CA ASN A 27 -18.53 -8.11 1.82
C ASN A 27 -17.90 -9.36 2.48
N SER A 28 -16.78 -9.87 1.98
CA SER A 28 -16.12 -11.03 2.56
C SER A 28 -15.31 -10.66 3.81
N ALA A 29 -15.38 -11.52 4.82
CA ALA A 29 -14.50 -11.45 5.98
C ALA A 29 -13.00 -11.50 5.58
N LYS A 30 -12.66 -12.23 4.52
CA LYS A 30 -11.27 -12.36 4.03
C LYS A 30 -10.78 -11.04 3.43
N PHE A 31 -11.58 -10.40 2.57
CA PHE A 31 -11.29 -9.06 2.05
C PHE A 31 -11.11 -8.04 3.18
N SER A 32 -12.04 -8.00 4.13
CA SER A 32 -11.98 -7.05 5.26
C SER A 32 -10.76 -7.29 6.17
N ALA A 33 -10.43 -8.54 6.48
CA ALA A 33 -9.27 -8.89 7.29
C ALA A 33 -7.96 -8.54 6.57
N THR A 34 -7.80 -8.96 5.31
CA THR A 34 -6.64 -8.62 4.48
C THR A 34 -6.51 -7.10 4.33
N GLY A 35 -7.61 -6.40 4.07
CA GLY A 35 -7.62 -4.94 3.95
C GLY A 35 -7.20 -4.23 5.23
N ARG A 36 -7.70 -4.65 6.39
CA ARG A 36 -7.28 -4.10 7.69
C ARG A 36 -5.80 -4.33 7.96
N VAL A 37 -5.30 -5.53 7.65
CA VAL A 37 -3.89 -5.85 7.82
C VAL A 37 -3.05 -5.00 6.88
N LEU A 38 -3.41 -4.85 5.60
CA LEU A 38 -2.69 -3.99 4.66
C LEU A 38 -2.75 -2.50 5.05
N ILE A 39 -3.90 -1.99 5.48
CA ILE A 39 -4.03 -0.61 6.01
C ILE A 39 -3.14 -0.41 7.24
N ALA A 40 -3.19 -1.34 8.20
CA ALA A 40 -2.34 -1.27 9.39
C ALA A 40 -0.85 -1.35 9.02
N LEU A 41 -0.49 -2.13 8.01
CA LEU A 41 0.89 -2.28 7.55
C LEU A 41 1.39 -1.05 6.78
N VAL A 42 0.56 -0.42 5.95
CA VAL A 42 0.83 0.90 5.35
C VAL A 42 0.99 1.95 6.44
N SER A 43 0.23 1.85 7.54
CA SER A 43 0.37 2.76 8.69
C SER A 43 1.68 2.58 9.48
N LEU A 44 2.41 1.47 9.31
CA LEU A 44 3.74 1.27 9.92
C LEU A 44 4.88 1.96 9.13
N MET A 45 4.61 2.40 7.89
CA MET A 45 5.51 3.23 7.10
C MET A 45 5.50 4.66 7.67
N ASN A 46 6.30 4.85 8.71
CA ASN A 46 6.30 6.08 9.49
C ASN A 46 7.61 6.86 9.29
N SER A 47 7.59 7.75 8.30
CA SER A 47 8.19 9.09 8.32
C SER A 47 7.53 10.05 7.32
N TRP A 48 6.99 9.57 6.20
CA TRP A 48 6.25 10.43 5.25
C TRP A 48 4.74 10.14 5.24
N VAL A 49 4.34 8.87 5.21
CA VAL A 49 2.94 8.46 5.06
C VAL A 49 2.11 8.79 6.30
N PHE A 50 2.64 8.58 7.50
CA PHE A 50 1.93 8.86 8.77
C PHE A 50 1.66 10.35 9.01
N PHE A 51 2.56 11.24 8.56
CA PHE A 51 2.36 12.70 8.66
C PHE A 51 1.17 13.16 7.81
N PHE A 52 0.93 12.48 6.69
CA PHE A 52 -0.25 12.70 5.83
C PHE A 52 -1.53 12.06 6.37
N PHE A 53 -1.45 10.86 6.97
CA PHE A 53 -2.59 10.11 7.50
C PHE A 53 -3.15 10.69 8.81
N PHE A 54 -2.30 11.26 9.68
CA PHE A 54 -2.77 11.88 10.94
C PHE A 54 -3.55 13.18 10.71
N TRP A 55 -3.44 13.78 9.53
CA TRP A 55 -4.19 14.99 9.15
C TRP A 55 -5.38 14.67 8.21
N TYR A 56 -5.41 13.53 7.49
CA TYR A 56 -6.50 13.21 6.56
C TYR A 56 -6.83 11.73 6.31
N TYR A 57 -8.11 11.50 6.01
CA TYR A 57 -8.71 10.25 5.53
C TYR A 57 -7.98 9.67 4.32
N ALA A 58 -7.06 8.74 4.54
CA ALA A 58 -6.51 7.93 3.47
C ALA A 58 -7.48 6.79 3.14
N TYR A 59 -7.94 6.76 1.90
CA TYR A 59 -8.79 5.70 1.38
C TYR A 59 -7.92 4.70 0.62
N LEU A 60 -7.62 3.55 1.23
CA LEU A 60 -6.90 2.46 0.59
C LEU A 60 -7.88 1.64 -0.25
N ASN A 61 -7.91 1.86 -1.55
CA ASN A 61 -8.50 0.89 -2.48
C ASN A 61 -7.48 -0.21 -2.68
N ILE A 62 -7.78 -1.43 -2.25
CA ILE A 62 -7.01 -2.63 -2.60
C ILE A 62 -7.70 -3.24 -3.82
N ILE A 63 -7.13 -3.05 -5.00
CA ILE A 63 -7.57 -3.76 -6.19
C ILE A 63 -6.75 -5.05 -6.25
N ASN A 64 -7.38 -6.17 -5.88
CA ASN A 64 -6.75 -7.47 -5.95
C ASN A 64 -6.72 -7.94 -7.40
N LEU A 65 -5.55 -7.87 -8.02
CA LEU A 65 -5.31 -8.44 -9.35
C LEU A 65 -4.76 -9.86 -9.18
N PRO A 66 -5.13 -10.81 -10.05
CA PRO A 66 -4.40 -12.07 -10.13
C PRO A 66 -2.94 -11.73 -10.42
N ALA A 67 -2.04 -12.14 -9.53
CA ALA A 67 -0.62 -12.06 -9.78
C ALA A 67 -0.27 -12.98 -10.97
N GLN A 68 0.92 -12.77 -11.55
CA GLN A 68 1.41 -13.60 -12.67
C GLN A 68 1.41 -15.10 -12.33
N LYS A 69 1.49 -15.43 -11.03
CA LYS A 69 1.35 -16.78 -10.47
C LYS A 69 -0.03 -16.93 -9.81
N SER A 70 -0.71 -18.04 -10.09
CA SER A 70 -2.09 -18.31 -9.63
C SER A 70 -2.24 -18.44 -8.11
N GLU A 71 -1.14 -18.55 -7.37
CA GLU A 71 -1.11 -18.70 -5.90
C GLU A 71 -0.72 -17.41 -5.17
N ASP A 72 -0.47 -16.34 -5.90
CA ASP A 72 -0.05 -15.05 -5.35
C ASP A 72 -1.20 -14.03 -5.44
N THR A 73 -1.16 -12.99 -4.61
CA THR A 73 -2.12 -11.87 -4.65
C THR A 73 -1.40 -10.57 -4.98
N GLY A 74 -1.76 -9.94 -6.09
CA GLY A 74 -1.33 -8.58 -6.41
C GLY A 74 -2.11 -7.56 -5.60
N VAL A 75 -1.41 -6.66 -4.91
CA VAL A 75 -1.95 -5.52 -4.18
C VAL A 75 -1.68 -4.27 -5.00
N ASP A 76 -2.75 -3.58 -5.38
CA ASP A 76 -2.71 -2.21 -5.88
C ASP A 76 -3.36 -1.30 -4.86
N ALA A 77 -2.56 -0.43 -4.23
CA ALA A 77 -2.95 0.47 -3.17
C ALA A 77 -2.89 1.92 -3.65
N VAL A 78 -4.04 2.58 -3.73
CA VAL A 78 -4.12 4.03 -3.96
C VAL A 78 -4.08 4.76 -2.62
N CYS A 79 -3.13 5.68 -2.46
CA CYS A 79 -2.97 6.51 -1.29
C CYS A 79 -3.30 7.96 -1.65
N THR A 80 -4.32 8.53 -1.00
CA THR A 80 -4.72 9.93 -1.19
C THR A 80 -4.31 10.74 0.01
N TYR A 81 -3.66 11.89 -0.21
CA TYR A 81 -3.20 12.77 0.85
C TYR A 81 -3.50 14.24 0.53
N LYS A 82 -3.59 15.08 1.57
CA LYS A 82 -3.66 16.53 1.37
C LYS A 82 -2.29 17.14 1.47
N LYS A 83 -1.93 17.93 0.47
CA LYS A 83 -0.68 18.66 0.41
C LYS A 83 -0.91 20.09 0.86
N ASP A 84 -0.27 20.43 1.96
CA ASP A 84 -0.11 21.83 2.35
C ASP A 84 0.83 22.52 1.35
N SER A 85 0.64 23.82 1.13
CA SER A 85 1.50 24.65 0.29
C SER A 85 2.97 24.63 0.77
N ALA A 86 3.19 24.38 2.06
CA ALA A 86 4.51 24.27 2.68
C ALA A 86 5.07 22.83 2.70
N ALA A 87 4.28 21.82 2.30
CA ALA A 87 4.73 20.44 2.32
C ALA A 87 5.72 20.16 1.18
N PRO A 88 6.79 19.38 1.42
CA PRO A 88 7.71 18.97 0.37
C PRO A 88 6.97 18.20 -0.74
N GLN A 89 7.53 18.24 -1.95
CA GLN A 89 6.99 17.48 -3.06
C GLN A 89 7.11 15.97 -2.80
N PHE A 90 6.16 15.21 -3.31
CA PHE A 90 6.21 13.76 -3.31
C PHE A 90 7.52 13.27 -3.95
N ASP A 91 8.30 12.51 -3.19
CA ASP A 91 9.51 11.86 -3.66
C ASP A 91 9.33 10.34 -3.66
N ARG A 92 9.07 9.82 -4.86
CA ARG A 92 8.94 8.39 -5.14
C ARG A 92 10.15 7.58 -4.66
N VAL A 93 11.37 8.11 -4.81
CA VAL A 93 12.60 7.37 -4.48
C VAL A 93 12.76 7.24 -2.98
N SER A 94 12.55 8.33 -2.25
CA SER A 94 12.53 8.31 -0.78
C SER A 94 11.48 7.36 -0.24
N LEU A 95 10.26 7.38 -0.80
CA LEU A 95 9.20 6.47 -0.38
C LEU A 95 9.56 5.00 -0.69
N TYR A 96 10.15 4.71 -1.84
CA TYR A 96 10.60 3.36 -2.20
C TYR A 96 11.61 2.83 -1.19
N HIS A 97 12.62 3.63 -0.83
CA HIS A 97 13.62 3.24 0.18
C HIS A 97 13.00 3.03 1.57
N GLU A 98 12.05 3.88 1.97
CA GLU A 98 11.33 3.72 3.24
C GLU A 98 10.54 2.41 3.26
N VAL A 99 9.76 2.14 2.21
CA VAL A 99 9.02 0.88 2.06
C VAL A 99 9.96 -0.32 2.09
N SER A 100 11.04 -0.28 1.30
CA SER A 100 12.02 -1.36 1.22
C SER A 100 12.63 -1.66 2.59
N ASN A 101 13.06 -0.63 3.32
CA ASN A 101 13.64 -0.79 4.66
C ASN A 101 12.63 -1.37 5.66
N LYS A 102 11.38 -0.86 5.65
CA LYS A 102 10.31 -1.33 6.53
C LYS A 102 9.82 -2.74 6.23
N THR A 103 10.10 -3.24 5.02
CA THR A 103 9.69 -4.58 4.55
C THR A 103 10.85 -5.57 4.46
N ASN A 104 11.95 -5.31 5.17
CA ASN A 104 13.15 -6.14 5.15
C ASN A 104 13.64 -6.39 3.71
N GLY A 105 13.79 -5.32 2.94
CA GLY A 105 14.14 -5.40 1.53
C GLY A 105 13.03 -5.95 0.65
N ILE A 106 11.76 -5.65 0.95
CA ILE A 106 10.60 -6.08 0.14
C ILE A 106 10.40 -7.60 0.19
N THR A 107 10.84 -8.26 1.26
CA THR A 107 10.70 -9.72 1.42
C THR A 107 9.60 -10.10 2.40
N ASN A 108 9.35 -9.25 3.40
CA ASN A 108 8.39 -9.53 4.46
C ASN A 108 7.59 -8.29 4.82
N LEU A 109 6.30 -8.48 5.01
CA LEU A 109 5.40 -7.48 5.58
C LEU A 109 4.51 -8.16 6.63
N GLY A 110 5.05 -8.27 7.84
CA GLY A 110 4.38 -8.94 8.96
C GLY A 110 4.24 -10.43 8.70
N ILE A 111 3.00 -10.91 8.60
CA ILE A 111 2.70 -12.32 8.26
C ILE A 111 2.78 -12.61 6.76
N TYR A 112 2.91 -11.58 5.93
CA TYR A 112 2.93 -11.72 4.48
C TYR A 112 4.36 -11.80 3.94
N SER A 113 4.58 -12.73 3.03
CA SER A 113 5.78 -12.82 2.21
C SER A 113 5.54 -12.03 0.94
N LEU A 114 6.51 -11.23 0.54
CA LEU A 114 6.40 -10.35 -0.62
C LEU A 114 7.32 -10.83 -1.74
N ASP A 115 6.92 -10.58 -2.98
CA ASP A 115 7.81 -10.68 -4.12
C ASP A 115 8.70 -9.42 -4.17
N GLN A 116 9.99 -9.61 -3.95
CA GLN A 116 10.98 -8.54 -3.86
C GLN A 116 11.04 -7.64 -5.10
N GLU A 117 10.71 -8.19 -6.27
CA GLU A 117 10.77 -7.46 -7.55
C GLU A 117 9.44 -6.76 -7.90
N SER A 118 8.40 -7.00 -7.11
CA SER A 118 7.04 -6.54 -7.42
C SER A 118 6.71 -5.13 -6.92
N LEU A 119 7.56 -4.54 -6.07
CA LEU A 119 7.29 -3.20 -5.53
C LEU A 119 7.41 -2.13 -6.61
N TYR A 120 6.32 -1.42 -6.84
CA TYR A 120 6.29 -0.26 -7.72
C TYR A 120 5.54 0.90 -7.06
N ILE A 121 6.08 2.12 -7.18
CA ILE A 121 5.49 3.33 -6.60
C ILE A 121 5.30 4.36 -7.72
N ASN A 122 4.11 4.95 -7.80
CA ASN A 122 3.77 5.98 -8.78
C ASN A 122 3.13 7.20 -8.12
N GLY A 123 3.21 8.39 -8.72
CA GLY A 123 2.61 9.62 -8.19
C GLY A 123 2.52 10.72 -9.23
#